data_AF-A0A7C3YEW4-F1
#
_entry.id   AF-A0A7C3YEW4-F1
#
_cell.length_a   1.000
_cell.length_b   1.000
_cell.length_c   1.000
_cell.angle_alpha   90.00
_cell.angle_beta   90.00
_cell.angle_gamma   90.00
#
_symmetry.space_group_name_H-M   'P 1'
#
loop_
_entity.id
_entity.type
_entity.pdbx_description
1 polymer ?
#
loop_
_entity_poly.entity_id
_entity_poly.type
_entity_poly.pdbx_seq_one_letter_code
_entity_poly.pdbx_strand_id
1 'polypeptide(L)'
;MPAQHPRSPLVRRFVSIGVLAGLLLVLLISVVAVQRGISLKHRIDRVQALVSGNGSSSLSIEMFGALRRELNGGIADIRALEAIASPILPVFGRLGGLPGIGPTLQAVPHLVAMGDHFLSAADCLFDGLTPLAGAVLGNEQNGSQQSPGVTERLLPPLLAAQPRFVEAQDFIERATAEREQIPRVGVLPVLARQLNRLDKYLPSLRSASQLATIAPILLGAVRPMRYLLIAQNNDELRPTGGFMTAIGQLMLDKGKITSLTIQNSYSAD
;
A
#
# COMPACT_ATOMS: atom_id res chain seq x y z
N MET A 1 36.51 32.96 46.82
CA MET A 1 35.03 33.05 46.80
C MET A 1 34.60 33.73 45.52
N PRO A 2 34.00 33.04 44.53
CA PRO A 2 33.52 33.70 43.32
C PRO A 2 32.14 34.32 43.56
N ALA A 3 32.00 35.59 43.17
CA ALA A 3 30.77 36.38 43.29
C ALA A 3 29.68 35.84 42.35
N GLN A 4 28.53 35.46 42.91
CA GLN A 4 27.33 35.14 42.15
C GLN A 4 26.66 36.44 41.69
N HIS A 5 26.78 36.78 40.41
CA HIS A 5 26.05 37.90 39.83
C HIS A 5 24.52 37.60 39.82
N PRO A 6 23.67 38.49 40.37
CA PRO A 6 22.22 38.30 40.31
C PRO A 6 21.73 38.46 38.88
N ARG A 7 21.23 37.37 38.27
CA ARG A 7 20.56 37.41 36.95
C ARG A 7 19.37 38.36 37.04
N SER A 8 19.35 39.42 36.23
CA SER A 8 18.33 40.46 36.30
C SER A 8 16.92 39.91 36.03
N PRO A 9 15.87 40.42 36.71
CA PRO A 9 14.50 39.90 36.61
C PRO A 9 13.91 40.02 35.20
N LEU A 10 14.46 40.89 34.35
CA LEU A 10 14.07 41.06 32.95
C LEU A 10 14.47 39.85 32.09
N VAL A 11 15.68 39.31 32.25
CA VAL A 11 16.16 38.12 31.51
C VAL A 11 15.28 36.91 31.83
N ARG A 12 14.88 36.76 33.10
CA ARG A 12 14.00 35.66 33.53
C ARG A 12 12.59 35.78 32.92
N ARG A 13 12.06 36.99 32.74
CA ARG A 13 10.78 37.24 32.06
C ARG A 13 10.84 36.90 30.57
N PHE A 14 11.88 37.34 29.85
CA PHE A 14 12.05 36.99 28.43
C PHE A 14 12.20 35.49 28.21
N VAL A 15 12.97 34.81 29.05
CA VAL A 15 13.10 33.34 29.00
C VAL A 15 11.74 32.66 29.26
N SER A 16 10.98 33.11 30.26
CA SER A 16 9.64 32.54 30.52
C SER A 16 8.64 32.77 29.40
N ILE A 17 8.68 33.94 28.74
CA ILE A 17 7.82 34.26 27.59
C ILE A 17 8.20 33.37 26.40
N GLY A 18 9.49 33.19 26.14
CA GLY A 18 9.98 32.30 25.08
C GLY A 18 9.57 30.83 25.31
N VAL A 19 9.67 30.35 26.54
CA VAL A 19 9.23 28.99 26.91
C VAL A 19 7.71 28.84 26.75
N LEU A 20 6.92 29.82 27.19
CA LEU A 20 5.46 29.79 27.07
C LEU A 20 5.01 29.82 25.60
N ALA A 21 5.65 30.65 24.77
CA ALA A 21 5.40 30.71 23.34
C ALA A 21 5.76 29.38 22.64
N GLY A 22 6.87 28.75 23.03
CA GLY A 22 7.25 27.43 22.54
C GLY A 22 6.24 26.34 22.92
N LEU A 23 5.75 26.35 24.17
CA LEU A 23 4.70 25.41 24.62
C LEU A 23 3.36 25.63 23.90
N LEU A 24 2.97 26.89 23.68
CA LEU A 24 1.76 27.22 22.92
C LEU A 24 1.87 26.76 21.46
N LEU A 25 3.04 26.93 20.84
CA LEU A 25 3.32 26.46 19.48
C LEU A 25 3.22 24.93 19.40
N VAL A 26 3.83 24.22 20.36
CA VAL A 26 3.74 22.75 20.45
C VAL A 26 2.31 22.29 20.66
N LEU A 27 1.53 22.99 21.50
CA LEU A 27 0.11 22.71 21.72
C LEU A 27 -0.70 22.89 20.44
N LEU A 28 -0.50 24.00 19.72
CA LEU A 28 -1.18 24.30 18.46
C LEU A 28 -0.86 23.24 17.40
N ILE A 29 0.42 22.89 17.26
CA ILE A 29 0.90 21.82 16.39
C ILE A 29 0.24 20.48 16.77
N SER A 30 0.20 20.16 18.06
CA SER A 30 -0.39 18.91 18.56
C SER A 30 -1.89 18.84 18.26
N VAL A 31 -2.62 19.95 18.42
CA VAL A 31 -4.06 20.02 18.07
C VAL A 31 -4.28 19.75 16.60
N VAL A 32 -3.52 20.39 15.71
CA VAL A 32 -3.67 20.18 14.26
C VAL A 32 -3.25 18.77 13.87
N ALA A 33 -2.16 18.24 14.43
CA ALA A 33 -1.71 16.87 14.19
C ALA A 33 -2.76 15.84 14.62
N VAL A 34 -3.41 16.03 15.78
CA VAL A 34 -4.50 15.18 16.25
C VAL A 34 -5.70 15.25 15.32
N GLN A 35 -6.10 16.45 14.88
CA GLN A 35 -7.20 16.62 13.93
C GLN A 35 -6.94 15.90 12.61
N ARG A 36 -5.73 16.04 12.04
CA ARG A 36 -5.33 15.35 10.80
C ARG A 36 -5.27 13.83 10.99
N GLY A 37 -4.76 13.35 12.13
CA GLY A 37 -4.76 11.94 12.47
C GLY A 37 -6.17 11.35 12.59
N ILE A 38 -7.11 12.10 13.18
CA ILE A 38 -8.53 11.72 13.25
C ILE A 38 -9.15 11.68 11.84
N SER A 39 -8.87 12.68 10.99
CA SER A 39 -9.32 12.68 9.60
C SER A 39 -8.82 11.44 8.85
N LEU A 40 -7.53 11.12 8.96
CA LEU A 40 -6.94 9.94 8.32
C LEU A 40 -7.62 8.65 8.78
N LYS A 41 -7.90 8.51 10.09
CA LYS A 41 -8.65 7.37 10.63
C LYS A 41 -10.05 7.28 10.01
N HIS A 42 -10.80 8.38 9.96
CA HIS A 42 -12.13 8.37 9.35
C HIS A 42 -12.10 8.00 7.86
N ARG A 43 -11.03 8.37 7.14
CA ARG A 43 -10.83 7.94 5.74
C ARG A 43 -10.63 6.43 5.64
N ILE A 44 -9.80 5.86 6.52
CA ILE A 44 -9.60 4.41 6.60
C ILE A 44 -10.94 3.71 6.88
N ASP A 45 -11.73 4.23 7.82
CA ASP A 45 -13.04 3.66 8.16
C ASP A 45 -14.00 3.74 6.96
N ARG A 46 -13.99 4.84 6.19
CA ARG A 46 -14.79 4.98 4.96
C ARG A 46 -14.33 4.02 3.86
N VAL A 47 -13.03 3.87 3.64
CA VAL A 47 -12.48 2.90 2.67
C VAL A 47 -12.87 1.47 3.08
N GLN A 48 -12.77 1.13 4.37
CA GLN A 48 -13.21 -0.19 4.86
C GLN A 48 -14.72 -0.40 4.66
N ALA A 49 -15.55 0.61 4.92
CA ALA A 49 -16.99 0.54 4.69
C ALA A 49 -17.32 0.39 3.19
N LEU A 50 -16.61 1.09 2.31
CA LEU A 50 -16.75 0.98 0.86
C LEU A 50 -16.39 -0.44 0.37
N VAL A 51 -15.28 -1.01 0.86
CA VAL A 51 -14.83 -2.36 0.48
C VAL A 51 -15.71 -3.46 1.09
N SER A 52 -16.26 -3.26 2.29
CA SER A 52 -17.06 -4.30 2.98
C SER A 52 -18.56 -4.23 2.68
N GLY A 53 -19.07 -3.05 2.32
CA GLY A 53 -20.50 -2.80 2.08
C GLY A 53 -20.97 -3.19 0.69
N ASN A 54 -20.07 -3.22 -0.30
CA ASN A 54 -20.38 -3.74 -1.62
C ASN A 54 -20.12 -5.25 -1.61
N GLY A 55 -21.18 -6.05 -1.75
CA GLY A 55 -21.06 -7.49 -1.99
C GLY A 55 -20.08 -7.80 -3.13
N SER A 56 -19.53 -9.02 -3.11
CA SER A 56 -18.34 -9.52 -3.81
C SER A 56 -18.23 -9.35 -5.35
N SER A 57 -19.05 -8.52 -6.01
CA SER A 57 -19.33 -8.72 -7.44
C SER A 57 -19.38 -7.48 -8.35
N SER A 58 -19.02 -6.26 -7.93
CA SER A 58 -18.63 -5.26 -8.94
C SER A 58 -17.68 -4.17 -8.42
N LEU A 59 -16.46 -4.16 -8.99
CA LEU A 59 -15.61 -2.98 -9.02
C LEU A 59 -16.26 -1.97 -9.98
N SER A 60 -17.13 -1.11 -9.44
CA SER A 60 -17.78 -0.06 -10.23
C SER A 60 -16.84 1.14 -10.44
N ILE A 61 -17.06 1.88 -11.53
CA ILE A 61 -16.36 3.15 -11.79
C ILE A 61 -16.57 4.13 -10.63
N GLU A 62 -17.77 4.13 -10.03
CA GLU A 62 -18.11 4.95 -8.87
C GLU A 62 -17.28 4.60 -7.63
N MET A 63 -17.10 3.31 -7.36
CA MET A 63 -16.26 2.82 -6.26
C MET A 63 -14.82 3.28 -6.47
N PHE A 64 -14.28 3.09 -7.67
CA PHE A 64 -12.92 3.53 -8.01
C PHE A 64 -12.74 5.04 -7.83
N GLY A 65 -13.71 5.85 -8.28
CA GLY A 65 -13.72 7.30 -8.07
C GLY A 65 -13.85 7.71 -6.60
N ALA A 66 -14.61 6.97 -5.80
CA ALA A 66 -14.71 7.20 -4.35
C ALA A 66 -13.37 6.91 -3.65
N LEU A 67 -12.73 5.77 -3.96
CA LEU A 67 -11.42 5.43 -3.41
C LEU A 67 -10.35 6.46 -3.80
N ARG A 68 -10.32 6.92 -5.06
CA ARG A 68 -9.35 7.93 -5.50
C ARG A 68 -9.53 9.26 -4.74
N ARG A 69 -10.77 9.66 -4.45
CA ARG A 69 -11.03 10.86 -3.62
C ARG A 69 -10.53 10.71 -2.20
N GLU A 70 -10.76 9.56 -1.56
CA GLU A 70 -10.25 9.31 -0.20
C GLU A 70 -8.72 9.25 -0.16
N LEU A 71 -8.10 8.66 -1.19
CA LEU A 71 -6.65 8.61 -1.35
C LEU A 71 -6.06 10.02 -1.48
N ASN A 72 -6.57 10.85 -2.40
CA ASN A 72 -6.09 12.22 -2.58
C ASN A 72 -6.23 13.04 -1.28
N GLY A 73 -7.33 12.84 -0.55
CA GLY A 73 -7.52 13.45 0.76
C GLY A 73 -6.53 12.94 1.82
N GLY A 74 -6.22 11.65 1.82
CA GLY A 74 -5.21 11.05 2.70
C GLY A 74 -3.81 11.57 2.43
N ILE A 75 -3.42 11.70 1.16
CA ILE A 75 -2.15 12.30 0.72
C ILE A 75 -2.04 13.74 1.20
N ALA A 76 -3.11 14.53 1.05
CA ALA A 76 -3.13 15.91 1.54
C ALA A 76 -3.00 15.97 3.08
N ASP A 77 -3.69 15.09 3.79
CA ASP A 77 -3.66 15.05 5.26
C ASP A 77 -2.29 14.60 5.80
N ILE A 78 -1.62 13.61 5.19
CA ILE A 78 -0.30 13.14 5.65
C ILE A 78 0.80 14.17 5.38
N ARG A 79 0.79 14.82 4.21
CA ARG A 79 1.76 15.88 3.87
C ARG A 79 1.58 17.12 4.75
N ALA A 80 0.33 17.46 5.07
CA ALA A 80 0.06 18.52 6.04
C ALA A 80 0.61 18.15 7.43
N LEU A 81 0.42 16.90 7.86
CA LEU A 81 0.93 16.40 9.13
C LEU A 81 2.47 16.40 9.15
N GLU A 82 3.13 15.97 8.07
CA GLU A 82 4.59 16.03 7.94
C GLU A 82 5.11 17.47 7.99
N ALA A 83 4.50 18.39 7.25
CA ALA A 83 4.89 19.81 7.25
C ALA A 83 4.78 20.44 8.65
N ILE A 84 3.75 20.07 9.40
CA ILE A 84 3.51 20.55 10.76
C ILE A 84 4.42 19.87 11.79
N ALA A 85 4.69 18.57 11.62
CA ALA A 85 5.48 17.79 12.55
C ALA A 85 7.00 18.00 12.36
N SER A 86 7.46 18.29 11.14
CA SER A 86 8.88 18.40 10.78
C SER A 86 9.74 19.19 11.79
N PRO A 87 9.31 20.37 12.30
CA PRO A 87 10.10 21.13 13.28
C PRO A 87 10.27 20.42 14.64
N ILE A 88 9.36 19.52 14.99
CA ILE A 88 9.29 18.87 16.31
C ILE A 88 9.61 17.36 16.28
N LEU A 89 9.67 16.73 15.10
CA LEU A 89 10.07 15.32 14.93
C LEU A 89 11.41 14.98 15.61
N PRO A 90 12.47 15.82 15.56
CA PRO A 90 13.73 15.52 16.24
C PRO A 90 13.61 15.42 17.76
N VAL A 91 12.61 16.10 18.34
CA VAL A 91 12.33 16.07 19.77
C VAL A 91 11.68 14.74 20.15
N PHE A 92 10.70 14.28 19.37
CA PHE A 92 10.02 13.02 19.63
C PHE A 92 10.95 11.81 19.61
N GLY A 93 11.95 11.80 18.73
CA GLY A 93 12.97 10.74 18.69
C GLY A 93 13.80 10.61 19.99
N ARG A 94 13.86 11.68 20.81
CA ARG A 94 14.60 11.70 22.08
C ARG A 94 13.73 11.42 23.31
N LEU A 95 12.40 11.33 23.14
CA LEU A 95 11.44 11.17 24.23
C LEU A 95 11.11 9.69 24.58
N GLY A 96 11.93 8.75 24.10
CA GLY A 96 11.72 7.30 24.33
C GLY A 96 11.74 6.87 25.81
N GLY A 97 12.33 7.66 26.71
CA GLY A 97 12.41 7.36 28.13
C GLY A 97 11.14 7.62 28.95
N LEU A 98 10.08 8.16 28.34
CA LEU A 98 8.82 8.44 29.05
C LEU A 98 8.04 7.14 29.33
N PRO A 99 7.65 6.85 30.58
CA PRO A 99 6.90 5.65 30.91
C PRO A 99 5.51 5.65 30.22
N GLY A 100 5.14 4.53 29.61
CA GLY A 100 3.85 4.32 28.96
C GLY A 100 3.71 4.90 27.54
N ILE A 101 4.26 6.09 27.27
CA ILE A 101 4.12 6.77 25.96
C ILE A 101 5.42 6.89 25.16
N GLY A 102 6.58 6.69 25.78
CA GLY A 102 7.90 6.86 25.15
C GLY A 102 8.07 6.09 23.85
N PRO A 103 7.79 4.78 23.79
CA PRO A 103 7.88 4.01 22.55
C PRO A 103 6.91 4.49 21.46
N THR A 104 5.75 5.03 21.85
CA THR A 104 4.79 5.61 20.89
C THR A 104 5.31 6.91 20.30
N LEU A 105 5.92 7.77 21.13
CA LEU A 105 6.51 9.03 20.66
C LEU A 105 7.71 8.78 19.74
N GLN A 106 8.56 7.82 20.08
CA GLN A 106 9.68 7.42 19.24
C GLN A 106 9.24 6.84 17.88
N ALA A 107 8.05 6.23 17.81
CA ALA A 107 7.48 5.73 16.58
C ALA A 107 6.91 6.82 15.65
N VAL A 108 6.65 8.04 16.13
CA VAL A 108 5.96 9.08 15.36
C VAL A 108 6.64 9.40 14.02
N PRO A 109 7.95 9.68 13.94
CA PRO A 109 8.61 9.96 12.66
C PRO A 109 8.43 8.83 11.64
N HIS A 110 8.63 7.59 12.09
CA HIS A 110 8.48 6.39 11.26
C HIS A 110 7.03 6.16 10.83
N LEU A 111 6.05 6.46 11.69
CA LEU A 111 4.63 6.35 11.34
C LEU A 111 4.22 7.34 10.24
N VAL A 112 4.74 8.57 10.30
CA VAL A 112 4.44 9.59 9.29
C VAL A 112 5.07 9.21 7.96
N ALA A 113 6.36 8.85 7.95
CA ALA A 113 7.05 8.40 6.75
C ALA A 113 6.42 7.14 6.15
N MET A 114 6.08 6.14 6.98
CA MET A 114 5.37 4.94 6.56
C MET A 114 4.02 5.27 5.90
N GLY A 115 3.26 6.20 6.50
CA GLY A 115 1.98 6.65 5.95
C GLY A 115 2.12 7.32 4.58
N ASP A 116 3.10 8.21 4.43
CA ASP A 116 3.37 8.89 3.15
C ASP A 116 3.79 7.88 2.07
N HIS A 117 4.69 6.96 2.38
CA HIS A 117 5.11 5.91 1.45
C HIS A 117 3.94 5.01 1.03
N PHE A 118 3.08 4.55 1.96
CA PHE A 118 1.91 3.73 1.57
C PHE A 118 0.90 4.49 0.73
N LEU A 119 0.66 5.78 1.02
CA LEU A 119 -0.25 6.60 0.24
C LEU A 119 0.32 6.90 -1.15
N SER A 120 1.62 7.14 -1.27
CA SER A 120 2.31 7.30 -2.56
C SER A 120 2.29 6.01 -3.38
N ALA A 121 2.51 4.86 -2.74
CA ALA A 121 2.35 3.56 -3.40
C ALA A 121 0.92 3.36 -3.93
N ALA A 122 -0.09 3.69 -3.12
CA ALA A 122 -1.48 3.62 -3.54
C ALA A 122 -1.75 4.55 -4.74
N ASP A 123 -1.20 5.77 -4.76
CA ASP A 123 -1.36 6.70 -5.90
C ASP A 123 -0.81 6.12 -7.20
N CYS A 124 0.42 5.58 -7.17
CA CYS A 124 1.03 4.89 -8.30
C CYS A 124 0.19 3.67 -8.75
N LEU A 125 -0.32 2.86 -7.82
CA LEU A 125 -1.20 1.73 -8.15
C LEU A 125 -2.50 2.20 -8.80
N PHE A 126 -3.14 3.24 -8.28
CA PHE A 126 -4.36 3.78 -8.87
C PHE A 126 -4.13 4.32 -10.28
N ASP A 127 -3.05 5.06 -10.50
CA ASP A 127 -2.65 5.54 -11.82
C ASP A 127 -2.42 4.38 -12.80
N GLY A 128 -1.76 3.30 -12.37
CA GLY A 128 -1.51 2.11 -13.19
C GLY A 128 -2.77 1.28 -13.48
N LEU A 129 -3.72 1.21 -12.53
CA LEU A 129 -4.95 0.43 -12.67
C LEU A 129 -6.06 1.16 -13.46
N THR A 130 -6.06 2.50 -13.46
CA THR A 130 -7.05 3.31 -14.17
C THR A 130 -7.22 2.92 -15.65
N PRO A 131 -6.16 2.80 -16.47
CA PRO A 131 -6.32 2.40 -17.87
C PRO A 131 -6.80 0.94 -18.03
N LEU A 132 -6.52 0.07 -17.06
CA LEU A 132 -6.98 -1.33 -17.07
C LEU A 132 -8.48 -1.43 -16.84
N ALA A 133 -9.03 -0.63 -15.92
CA ALA A 133 -10.46 -0.59 -15.66
C ALA A 133 -11.26 -0.22 -16.92
N GLY A 134 -10.77 0.76 -17.70
CA GLY A 134 -11.36 1.13 -18.99
C GLY A 134 -11.31 -0.01 -20.02
N ALA A 135 -10.21 -0.76 -20.07
CA ALA A 135 -10.05 -1.88 -21.01
C ALA A 135 -10.96 -3.09 -20.71
N VAL A 136 -11.25 -3.34 -19.42
CA VAL A 136 -12.15 -4.41 -18.98
C VAL A 136 -13.62 -4.00 -19.12
N LEU A 137 -13.98 -2.78 -18.69
CA LEU A 137 -15.37 -2.32 -18.62
C LEU A 137 -15.90 -1.76 -19.95
N GLY A 138 -15.03 -1.36 -20.87
CA GLY A 138 -15.40 -0.53 -22.01
C GLY A 138 -16.04 -1.22 -23.22
N ASN A 139 -16.17 -2.56 -23.28
CA ASN A 139 -16.38 -3.22 -24.59
C ASN A 139 -17.35 -4.41 -24.66
N GLU A 140 -18.39 -4.45 -23.82
CA GLU A 140 -19.50 -5.43 -23.96
C GLU A 140 -20.36 -5.21 -25.24
N GLN A 141 -20.13 -4.16 -26.04
CA GLN A 141 -21.09 -3.74 -27.08
C GLN A 141 -20.77 -4.13 -28.53
N ASN A 142 -19.62 -4.73 -28.84
CA ASN A 142 -19.32 -5.16 -30.22
C ASN A 142 -19.29 -6.69 -30.35
N GLY A 143 -20.47 -7.27 -30.61
CA GLY A 143 -20.69 -8.69 -30.86
C GLY A 143 -20.17 -9.19 -32.21
N SER A 144 -18.89 -8.98 -32.51
CA SER A 144 -18.20 -9.67 -33.60
C SER A 144 -17.30 -10.78 -33.04
N GLN A 145 -17.35 -11.95 -33.68
CA GLN A 145 -16.65 -13.19 -33.29
C GLN A 145 -15.10 -13.08 -33.31
N GLN A 146 -14.52 -11.89 -33.49
CA GLN A 146 -13.07 -11.62 -33.57
C GLN A 146 -12.61 -10.59 -32.54
N SER A 147 -13.34 -10.38 -31.45
CA SER A 147 -12.88 -9.51 -30.37
C SER A 147 -11.65 -10.11 -29.68
N PRO A 148 -10.56 -9.32 -29.49
CA PRO A 148 -9.36 -9.79 -28.80
C PRO A 148 -9.67 -10.34 -27.40
N GLY A 149 -8.95 -11.39 -27.00
CA GLY A 149 -9.09 -11.99 -25.68
C GLY A 149 -8.83 -10.97 -24.56
N VAL A 150 -9.36 -11.22 -23.35
CA VAL A 150 -9.19 -10.28 -22.21
C VAL A 150 -7.71 -9.97 -21.96
N THR A 151 -6.84 -10.98 -22.00
CA THR A 151 -5.39 -10.83 -21.83
C THR A 151 -4.73 -10.03 -22.95
N GLU A 152 -5.20 -10.17 -24.19
CA GLU A 152 -4.72 -9.41 -25.36
C GLU A 152 -5.11 -7.93 -25.24
N ARG A 153 -6.31 -7.63 -24.73
CA ARG A 153 -6.78 -6.27 -24.46
C ARG A 153 -6.07 -5.60 -23.28
N LEU A 154 -5.76 -6.38 -22.24
CA LEU A 154 -5.12 -5.86 -21.03
C LEU A 154 -3.62 -5.62 -21.22
N LEU A 155 -2.97 -6.32 -22.15
CA LEU A 155 -1.51 -6.24 -22.26
C LEU A 155 -0.99 -4.83 -22.59
N PRO A 156 -1.52 -4.09 -23.59
CA PRO A 156 -1.02 -2.73 -23.88
C PRO A 156 -1.14 -1.75 -22.69
N PRO A 157 -2.30 -1.61 -22.01
CA PRO A 157 -2.38 -0.72 -20.85
C PRO A 157 -1.54 -1.23 -19.67
N LEU A 158 -1.38 -2.56 -19.51
CA LEU A 158 -0.53 -3.12 -18.47
C LEU A 158 0.96 -2.81 -18.70
N LEU A 159 1.41 -2.86 -19.96
CA LEU A 159 2.76 -2.43 -20.35
C LEU A 159 2.98 -0.94 -20.09
N ALA A 160 2.01 -0.10 -20.47
CA ALA A 160 2.08 1.34 -20.22
C ALA A 160 2.09 1.68 -18.72
N ALA A 161 1.41 0.87 -17.89
CA ALA A 161 1.36 1.03 -16.44
C ALA A 161 2.59 0.49 -15.69
N GLN A 162 3.49 -0.24 -16.35
CA GLN A 162 4.64 -0.90 -15.69
C GLN A 162 5.51 0.07 -14.86
N PRO A 163 5.88 1.28 -15.33
CA PRO A 163 6.66 2.21 -14.53
C PRO A 163 5.98 2.58 -13.21
N ARG A 164 4.65 2.75 -13.24
CA ARG A 164 3.86 3.04 -12.03
C ARG A 164 3.86 1.88 -11.05
N PHE A 165 3.79 0.63 -11.53
CA PHE A 165 3.88 -0.53 -10.65
C PHE A 165 5.27 -0.67 -10.01
N VAL A 166 6.33 -0.31 -10.74
CA VAL A 166 7.71 -0.29 -10.19
C VAL A 166 7.85 0.80 -9.13
N GLU A 167 7.36 2.02 -9.39
CA GLU A 167 7.33 3.10 -8.38
C GLU A 167 6.53 2.68 -7.13
N ALA A 168 5.36 2.07 -7.32
CA ALA A 168 4.56 1.56 -6.21
C ALA A 168 5.32 0.52 -5.37
N GLN A 169 6.05 -0.38 -6.02
CA GLN A 169 6.85 -1.40 -5.34
C GLN A 169 7.95 -0.75 -4.49
N ASP A 170 8.68 0.23 -5.03
CA ASP A 170 9.71 0.96 -4.28
C ASP A 170 9.12 1.66 -3.04
N PHE A 171 7.97 2.34 -3.18
CA PHE A 171 7.29 2.94 -2.04
C PHE A 171 6.82 1.91 -1.00
N ILE A 172 6.33 0.74 -1.40
CA ILE A 172 5.94 -0.34 -0.47
C ILE A 172 7.17 -0.85 0.30
N GLU A 173 8.32 -1.01 -0.35
CA GLU A 173 9.56 -1.43 0.32
C GLU A 173 10.04 -0.38 1.33
N ARG A 174 10.02 0.91 0.96
CA ARG A 174 10.34 2.00 1.90
C ARG A 174 9.37 2.07 3.08
N ALA A 175 8.08 1.89 2.84
CA ALA A 175 7.08 1.81 3.91
C ALA A 175 7.33 0.62 4.85
N THR A 176 7.77 -0.52 4.29
CA THR A 176 8.13 -1.72 5.05
C THR A 176 9.37 -1.46 5.90
N ALA A 177 10.39 -0.79 5.37
CA ALA A 177 11.57 -0.40 6.12
C ALA A 177 11.24 0.54 7.29
N GLU A 178 10.35 1.52 7.09
CA GLU A 178 9.85 2.38 8.18
C GLU A 178 9.08 1.58 9.23
N ARG A 179 8.26 0.60 8.79
CA ARG A 179 7.51 -0.28 9.69
C ARG A 179 8.43 -1.07 10.62
N GLU A 180 9.60 -1.50 10.16
CA GLU A 180 10.57 -2.25 10.96
C GLU A 180 11.20 -1.43 12.09
N GLN A 181 11.30 -0.11 11.92
CA GLN A 181 11.81 0.81 12.94
C GLN A 181 10.80 1.08 14.06
N ILE A 182 9.51 0.75 13.86
CA ILE A 182 8.46 0.99 14.85
C ILE A 182 8.45 -0.13 15.92
N PRO A 183 8.59 0.21 17.22
CA PRO A 183 8.55 -0.77 18.29
C PRO A 183 7.26 -1.59 18.29
N ARG A 184 7.40 -2.92 18.42
CA ARG A 184 6.24 -3.84 18.53
C ARG A 184 5.63 -3.86 19.93
N VAL A 185 6.38 -3.45 20.95
CA VAL A 185 6.00 -3.47 22.37
C VAL A 185 6.04 -2.05 22.92
N GLY A 186 5.13 -1.74 23.84
CA GLY A 186 5.08 -0.43 24.51
C GLY A 186 4.48 0.71 23.68
N VAL A 187 4.06 0.42 22.45
CA VAL A 187 3.19 1.32 21.67
C VAL A 187 1.75 1.27 22.19
N LEU A 188 1.02 2.36 22.07
CA LEU A 188 -0.38 2.44 22.52
C LEU A 188 -1.23 1.31 21.90
N PRO A 189 -2.15 0.66 22.65
CA PRO A 189 -2.91 -0.49 22.17
C PRO A 189 -3.72 -0.23 20.90
N VAL A 190 -4.22 1.00 20.71
CA VAL A 190 -4.96 1.39 19.50
C VAL A 190 -4.05 1.33 18.28
N LEU A 191 -2.83 1.85 18.39
CA LEU A 191 -1.84 1.85 17.32
C LEU A 191 -1.34 0.42 17.03
N ALA A 192 -1.03 -0.35 18.08
CA ALA A 192 -0.60 -1.74 17.96
C ALA A 192 -1.59 -2.60 17.16
N ARG A 193 -2.90 -2.42 17.40
CA ARG A 193 -3.95 -3.13 16.64
C ARG A 193 -3.94 -2.78 15.15
N GLN A 194 -3.71 -1.52 14.79
CA GLN A 194 -3.66 -1.12 13.38
C GLN A 194 -2.39 -1.63 12.70
N LEU A 195 -1.25 -1.55 13.38
CA LEU A 195 0.01 -2.11 12.88
C LEU A 195 -0.08 -3.63 12.67
N ASN A 196 -0.69 -4.37 13.59
CA ASN A 196 -0.88 -5.82 13.42
C ASN A 196 -1.80 -6.17 12.24
N ARG A 197 -2.83 -5.34 11.97
CA ARG A 197 -3.67 -5.51 10.78
C ARG A 197 -2.88 -5.26 9.51
N LEU A 198 -2.08 -4.20 9.48
CA LEU A 198 -1.18 -3.90 8.36
C LEU A 198 -0.21 -5.06 8.12
N ASP A 199 0.47 -5.53 9.17
CA ASP A 199 1.45 -6.64 9.09
C ASP A 199 0.83 -7.92 8.49
N LYS A 200 -0.46 -8.17 8.75
CA LYS A 200 -1.18 -9.32 8.19
C LYS A 200 -1.33 -9.24 6.66
N TYR A 201 -1.52 -8.04 6.10
CA TYR A 201 -1.79 -7.86 4.67
C TYR A 201 -0.55 -7.44 3.86
N LEU A 202 0.50 -6.96 4.52
CA LEU A 202 1.71 -6.45 3.89
C LEU A 202 2.39 -7.47 2.95
N PRO A 203 2.54 -8.77 3.31
CA PRO A 203 3.14 -9.77 2.41
C PRO A 203 2.34 -9.95 1.12
N SER A 204 1.00 -9.94 1.21
CA SER A 204 0.12 -10.05 0.04
C SER A 204 0.20 -8.82 -0.84
N LEU A 205 0.26 -7.61 -0.25
CA LEU A 205 0.42 -6.37 -0.99
C LEU A 205 1.75 -6.35 -1.78
N ARG A 206 2.85 -6.74 -1.13
CA ARG A 206 4.17 -6.87 -1.77
C ARG A 206 4.14 -7.85 -2.94
N SER A 207 3.59 -9.04 -2.72
CA SER A 207 3.48 -10.08 -3.74
C SER A 207 2.60 -9.65 -4.92
N ALA A 208 1.47 -9.00 -4.64
CA ALA A 208 0.57 -8.50 -5.68
C ALA A 208 1.21 -7.38 -6.52
N SER A 209 1.91 -6.44 -5.89
CA SER A 209 2.65 -5.38 -6.58
C SER A 209 3.77 -5.95 -7.45
N GLN A 210 4.54 -6.90 -6.93
CA GLN A 210 5.58 -7.59 -7.71
C GLN A 210 5.00 -8.40 -8.87
N LEU A 211 3.85 -9.05 -8.68
CA LEU A 211 3.17 -9.75 -9.76
C LEU A 211 2.76 -8.78 -10.88
N ALA A 212 2.24 -7.59 -10.51
CA ALA A 212 1.84 -6.57 -11.48
C ALA A 212 3.02 -6.07 -12.33
N THR A 213 4.23 -5.97 -11.77
CA THR A 213 5.43 -5.54 -12.52
C THR A 213 5.90 -6.59 -13.53
N ILE A 214 5.78 -7.89 -13.21
CA ILE A 214 6.20 -8.99 -14.09
C ILE A 214 5.07 -9.52 -14.99
N ALA A 215 3.82 -9.16 -14.73
CA ALA A 215 2.66 -9.65 -15.47
C ALA A 215 2.75 -9.46 -17.00
N PRO A 216 3.24 -8.33 -17.55
CA PRO A 216 3.44 -8.22 -19.00
C PRO A 216 4.39 -9.28 -19.57
N ILE A 217 5.46 -9.60 -18.85
CA ILE A 217 6.43 -10.63 -19.24
C ILE A 217 5.73 -12.00 -19.25
N LEU A 218 4.96 -12.31 -18.21
CA LEU A 218 4.19 -13.55 -18.13
C LEU A 218 3.13 -13.66 -19.24
N LEU A 219 2.55 -12.55 -19.68
CA LEU A 219 1.61 -12.50 -20.80
C LEU A 219 2.29 -12.55 -22.18
N GLY A 220 3.62 -12.67 -22.24
CA GLY A 220 4.37 -12.80 -23.48
C GLY A 220 4.61 -11.48 -24.21
N ALA A 221 4.76 -10.36 -23.48
CA ALA A 221 5.06 -9.06 -24.08
C ALA A 221 6.37 -9.02 -24.87
N VAL A 222 7.40 -9.72 -24.36
CA VAL A 222 8.76 -9.70 -24.92
C VAL A 222 8.98 -10.89 -25.85
N ARG A 223 8.54 -12.08 -25.44
CA ARG A 223 8.66 -13.34 -26.17
C ARG A 223 7.47 -14.25 -25.84
N PRO A 224 7.14 -15.23 -26.71
CA PRO A 224 6.13 -16.23 -26.39
C PRO A 224 6.47 -16.98 -25.09
N MET A 225 5.50 -17.05 -24.19
CA MET A 225 5.59 -17.80 -22.92
C MET A 225 4.85 -19.14 -23.04
N ARG A 226 5.45 -20.20 -22.50
CA ARG A 226 4.87 -21.54 -22.46
C ARG A 226 4.69 -21.97 -21.02
N TYR A 227 3.49 -22.42 -20.69
CA TYR A 227 3.09 -22.85 -19.36
C TYR A 227 2.68 -24.31 -19.40
N LEU A 228 3.21 -25.09 -18.46
CA LEU A 228 2.72 -26.43 -18.17
C LEU A 228 1.50 -26.30 -17.25
N LEU A 229 0.36 -26.76 -17.70
CA LEU A 229 -0.86 -26.87 -16.93
C LEU A 229 -0.94 -28.30 -16.38
N ILE A 230 -1.08 -28.42 -15.07
CA ILE A 230 -1.27 -29.72 -14.42
C ILE A 230 -2.64 -29.66 -13.75
N ALA A 231 -3.58 -30.47 -14.24
CA ALA A 231 -4.86 -30.62 -13.57
C ALA A 231 -4.67 -31.58 -12.38
N GLN A 232 -5.03 -31.13 -11.19
CA GLN A 232 -5.02 -31.94 -9.98
C GLN A 232 -6.38 -31.84 -9.30
N ASN A 233 -6.98 -33.00 -9.01
CA ASN A 233 -8.12 -33.10 -8.09
C ASN A 233 -7.64 -33.50 -6.68
N ASN A 234 -8.43 -33.21 -5.65
CA ASN A 234 -8.17 -33.64 -4.27
C ASN A 234 -8.04 -35.17 -4.14
N ASP A 235 -8.76 -35.94 -4.98
CA ASP A 235 -8.67 -37.41 -5.00
C ASP A 235 -7.35 -37.94 -5.64
N GLU A 236 -6.64 -37.08 -6.37
CA GLU A 236 -5.36 -37.33 -7.04
C GLU A 236 -4.16 -36.87 -6.19
N LEU A 237 -4.38 -36.10 -5.13
CA LEU A 237 -3.35 -35.70 -4.15
C LEU A 237 -3.21 -36.78 -3.06
N ARG A 238 -2.45 -37.85 -3.36
CA ARG A 238 -2.12 -38.89 -2.36
C ARG A 238 -0.70 -38.70 -1.81
N PRO A 239 -0.45 -38.95 -0.51
CA PRO A 239 0.84 -38.74 0.14
C PRO A 239 2.02 -39.50 -0.47
N THR A 240 1.75 -40.58 -1.20
CA THR A 240 2.75 -41.44 -1.86
C THR A 240 2.88 -41.17 -3.36
N GLY A 241 2.27 -40.09 -3.87
CA GLY A 241 2.16 -39.81 -5.30
C GLY A 241 0.86 -40.37 -5.87
N GLY A 242 -0.11 -39.50 -6.14
CA GLY A 242 -1.31 -39.87 -6.89
C GLY A 242 -1.14 -39.62 -8.40
N PHE A 243 -2.13 -40.08 -9.16
CA PHE A 243 -2.09 -40.10 -10.62
C PHE A 243 -2.48 -38.74 -11.19
N MET A 244 -1.65 -38.16 -12.06
CA MET A 244 -1.97 -36.91 -12.77
C MET A 244 -2.71 -37.26 -14.05
N THR A 245 -4.02 -37.07 -14.08
CA THR A 245 -4.86 -37.51 -15.22
C THR A 245 -4.68 -36.65 -16.47
N ALA A 246 -4.45 -35.35 -16.31
CA ALA A 246 -4.34 -34.44 -17.46
C ALA A 246 -3.18 -33.45 -17.32
N ILE A 247 -2.41 -33.35 -18.39
CA ILE A 247 -1.32 -32.40 -18.56
C ILE A 247 -1.65 -31.55 -19.79
N GLY A 248 -1.45 -30.25 -19.69
CA GLY A 248 -1.66 -29.34 -20.79
C GLY A 248 -0.50 -28.38 -21.00
N GLN A 249 -0.44 -27.79 -22.17
CA GLN A 249 0.45 -26.70 -22.52
C GLN A 249 -0.38 -25.50 -22.93
N LEU A 250 -0.08 -24.34 -22.34
CA LEU A 250 -0.61 -23.04 -22.73
C LEU A 250 0.52 -22.19 -23.30
N MET A 251 0.33 -21.64 -24.50
CA MET A 251 1.24 -20.66 -25.09
C MET A 251 0.57 -19.29 -25.18
N LEU A 252 1.25 -18.29 -24.64
CA LEU A 252 0.84 -16.88 -24.70
C LEU A 252 1.88 -16.09 -25.50
N ASP A 253 1.42 -15.32 -26.48
CA ASP A 253 2.25 -14.36 -27.22
C ASP A 253 1.50 -13.04 -27.35
N LYS A 254 2.11 -11.95 -26.88
CA LYS A 254 1.48 -10.61 -26.84
C LYS A 254 0.06 -10.62 -26.22
N GLY A 255 -0.11 -11.40 -25.14
CA GLY A 255 -1.37 -11.51 -24.42
C GLY A 255 -2.41 -12.40 -25.13
N LYS A 256 -2.11 -12.91 -26.33
CA LYS A 256 -2.98 -13.81 -27.08
C LYS A 256 -2.63 -15.27 -26.77
N ILE A 257 -3.65 -16.08 -26.51
CA ILE A 257 -3.50 -17.54 -26.44
C ILE A 257 -3.27 -18.06 -27.86
N THR A 258 -2.04 -18.50 -28.14
CA THR A 258 -1.64 -19.00 -29.47
C THR A 258 -1.77 -20.52 -29.58
N SER A 259 -1.66 -21.23 -28.46
CA SER A 259 -1.89 -22.67 -28.36
C SER A 259 -2.40 -23.00 -26.97
N LEU A 260 -3.42 -23.84 -26.90
CA LEU A 260 -3.86 -24.50 -25.68
C LEU A 260 -4.10 -25.97 -26.02
N THR A 261 -3.35 -26.84 -25.38
CA THR A 261 -3.47 -28.29 -25.58
C THR A 261 -3.60 -28.91 -24.21
N ILE A 262 -4.63 -29.72 -24.00
CA ILE A 262 -4.81 -30.51 -22.78
C ILE A 262 -4.95 -31.95 -23.24
N GLN A 263 -4.14 -32.83 -22.67
CA GLN A 263 -4.06 -34.22 -23.04
C GLN A 263 -4.08 -35.10 -21.79
N ASN A 264 -4.49 -36.35 -21.98
CA ASN A 264 -4.32 -37.35 -20.95
C ASN A 264 -2.82 -37.61 -20.76
N SER A 265 -2.35 -37.80 -19.53
CA SER A 265 -0.94 -38.11 -19.29
C SER A 265 -0.46 -39.36 -20.05
N TYR A 266 -1.36 -40.32 -20.34
CA TYR A 266 -1.04 -41.50 -21.16
C TYR A 266 -0.76 -41.22 -22.64
N SER A 267 -1.17 -40.07 -23.18
CA SER A 267 -0.92 -39.73 -24.59
C SER A 267 0.32 -38.86 -24.80
N ALA A 268 1.04 -38.55 -23.72
CA ALA A 268 2.28 -37.76 -23.73
C ALA A 268 3.55 -38.62 -23.65
N ASP A 269 3.42 -39.96 -23.69
CA ASP A 269 4.51 -40.95 -23.77
C ASP A 269 4.86 -41.27 -25.23
#